data_AF-A0A8H4UY90-F1
#
_entry.id   AF-A0A8H4UY90-F1
#
_cell.length_a   1.000
_cell.length_b   1.000
_cell.length_c   1.000
_cell.angle_alpha   90.00
_cell.angle_beta   90.00
_cell.angle_gamma   90.00
#
_symmetry.space_group_name_H-M   'P 1'
#
loop_
_entity.id
_entity.type
_entity.pdbx_description
1 polymer ?
#
loop_
_entity_poly.entity_id
_entity_poly.type
_entity_poly.pdbx_seq_one_letter_code
_entity_poly.pdbx_strand_id
1 'polypeptide(L)'
;MIWLPVATSRTIGFRSASDAFLTTYNGTGAPEGWNWCLSYLATAGVLIGFDASGHVAEETKNAAVSAAKSIFWGTVVSGVGGFIVVILFLFCAPDADTLFSFGGTQPFVPLYAVILGDRGHIVMNLVCIIALWFNTAIAILAASRLVFAVARD
;
A
#
# COMPACT_ATOMS: atom_id res chain seq x y z
N MET A 1 11.65 -5.37 -4.67
CA MET A 1 11.79 -4.48 -3.50
C MET A 1 13.24 -4.34 -3.00
N ILE A 2 14.25 -4.82 -3.73
CA ILE A 2 15.68 -4.70 -3.32
C ILE A 2 16.18 -3.25 -3.49
N TRP A 3 15.54 -2.48 -4.35
CA TRP A 3 15.95 -1.11 -4.68
C TRP A 3 15.87 -0.16 -3.47
N LEU A 4 14.89 -0.33 -2.57
CA LEU A 4 14.66 0.58 -1.45
C LEU A 4 15.80 0.50 -0.41
N PRO A 5 16.20 -0.68 0.12
CA PRO A 5 17.35 -0.78 1.03
C PRO A 5 18.67 -0.35 0.39
N VAL A 6 18.91 -0.69 -0.88
CA VAL A 6 20.14 -0.34 -1.58
C VAL A 6 20.25 1.18 -1.74
N ALA A 7 19.14 1.84 -2.07
CA ALA A 7 19.11 3.28 -2.25
C ALA A 7 19.21 4.03 -0.91
N THR A 8 18.50 3.58 0.13
CA THR A 8 18.58 4.12 1.50
C THR A 8 19.99 3.98 2.09
N SER A 9 20.66 2.84 1.88
CA SER A 9 22.04 2.63 2.36
C SER A 9 23.05 3.62 1.78
N ARG A 10 22.75 4.24 0.64
CA ARG A 10 23.63 5.19 -0.08
C ARG A 10 23.27 6.66 0.17
N THR A 11 22.16 6.96 0.82
CA THR A 11 21.62 8.32 0.95
C THR A 11 21.45 8.74 2.41
N ILE A 12 20.42 8.23 3.08
CA ILE A 12 19.98 8.66 4.41
C ILE A 12 20.40 7.72 5.55
N GLY A 13 20.85 6.49 5.23
CA GLY A 13 21.17 5.48 6.25
C GLY A 13 19.91 4.85 6.86
N PHE A 14 20.06 3.70 7.52
CA PHE A 14 18.95 3.00 8.17
C PHE A 14 18.68 3.55 9.57
N ARG A 15 17.39 3.65 9.96
CA ARG A 15 17.01 3.96 11.34
C ARG A 15 17.40 2.84 12.31
N SER A 16 17.64 3.19 13.57
CA SER A 16 17.86 2.20 14.64
C SER A 16 16.59 1.38 14.89
N ALA A 17 16.73 0.12 15.35
CA ALA A 17 15.58 -0.73 15.66
C ALA A 17 14.69 -0.14 16.77
N SER A 18 15.28 0.59 17.72
CA SER A 18 14.52 1.31 18.75
C SER A 18 13.63 2.37 18.11
N ASP A 19 14.18 3.19 17.22
CA ASP A 19 13.44 4.26 16.57
C ASP A 19 12.43 3.72 15.53
N ALA A 20 12.72 2.60 14.91
CA ALA A 20 11.81 1.95 13.97
C ALA A 20 10.56 1.44 14.68
N PHE A 21 10.71 0.72 15.81
CA PHE A 21 9.58 0.02 16.44
C PHE A 21 8.91 0.77 17.60
N LEU A 22 9.63 1.66 18.29
CA LEU A 22 9.14 2.29 19.53
C LEU A 22 8.68 3.74 19.33
N THR A 23 8.96 4.35 18.19
CA THR A 23 8.55 5.73 17.94
C THR A 23 7.13 5.78 17.39
N THR A 24 6.24 6.49 18.09
CA THR A 24 4.88 6.73 17.65
C THR A 24 4.67 8.21 17.33
N TYR A 25 4.15 8.50 16.15
CA TYR A 25 3.78 9.85 15.74
C TYR A 25 2.27 10.04 15.87
N ASN A 26 1.85 11.18 16.45
CA ASN A 26 0.44 11.56 16.55
C ASN A 26 0.23 12.97 16.01
N GLY A 27 -0.10 13.08 14.72
CA GLY A 27 -0.40 14.36 14.07
C GLY A 27 -1.83 14.87 14.32
N THR A 28 -2.67 14.12 15.03
CA THR A 28 -4.10 14.45 15.21
C THR A 28 -4.42 15.05 16.59
N GLY A 29 -3.51 14.91 17.56
CA GLY A 29 -3.74 15.30 18.96
C GLY A 29 -4.77 14.44 19.70
N ALA A 30 -5.23 13.34 19.08
CA ALA A 30 -6.20 12.45 19.69
C ALA A 30 -5.59 11.61 20.84
N PRO A 31 -6.40 11.08 21.76
CA PRO A 31 -5.92 10.18 22.82
C PRO A 31 -5.19 8.96 22.24
N GLU A 32 -4.20 8.43 22.98
CA GLU A 32 -3.33 7.33 22.51
C GLU A 32 -4.10 6.12 21.97
N GLY A 33 -5.18 5.71 22.65
CA GLY A 33 -6.03 4.60 22.19
C GLY A 33 -6.71 4.89 20.85
N TRP A 34 -7.12 6.13 20.60
CA TRP A 34 -7.72 6.52 19.31
C TRP A 34 -6.67 6.59 18.20
N ASN A 35 -5.47 7.12 18.49
CA ASN A 35 -4.36 7.13 17.55
C ASN A 35 -3.96 5.70 17.13
N TRP A 36 -3.98 4.75 18.07
CA TRP A 36 -3.75 3.35 17.79
C TRP A 36 -4.83 2.75 16.86
N CYS A 37 -6.11 3.01 17.11
CA CYS A 37 -7.20 2.60 16.21
C CYS A 37 -7.08 3.22 14.81
N LEU A 38 -6.68 4.50 14.71
CA LEU A 38 -6.46 5.17 13.42
C LEU A 38 -5.36 4.52 12.59
N SER A 39 -4.31 3.97 13.23
CA SER A 39 -3.24 3.26 12.52
C SER A 39 -3.75 2.00 11.79
N TYR A 40 -4.78 1.34 12.32
CA TYR A 40 -5.43 0.19 11.66
C TYR A 40 -6.28 0.59 10.47
N LEU A 41 -6.84 1.81 10.44
CA LEU A 41 -7.67 2.26 9.33
C LEU A 41 -6.89 2.26 8.01
N ALA A 42 -5.67 2.80 8.02
CA ALA A 42 -4.79 2.81 6.86
C ALA A 42 -4.42 1.38 6.43
N THR A 43 -4.13 0.50 7.39
CA THR A 43 -3.76 -0.90 7.13
C THR A 43 -4.93 -1.73 6.59
N ALA A 44 -6.13 -1.51 7.10
CA ALA A 44 -7.35 -2.19 6.63
C ALA A 44 -7.65 -1.84 5.17
N GLY A 45 -7.41 -0.60 4.76
CA GLY A 45 -7.59 -0.16 3.37
C GLY A 45 -6.75 -0.95 2.35
N VAL A 46 -5.58 -1.43 2.74
CA VAL A 46 -4.67 -2.20 1.86
C VAL A 46 -5.20 -3.62 1.58
N LEU A 47 -6.04 -4.16 2.46
CA LEU A 47 -6.58 -5.52 2.33
C LEU A 47 -7.93 -5.55 1.59
N ILE A 48 -8.48 -4.40 1.21
CA ILE A 48 -9.74 -4.31 0.46
C ILE A 48 -9.54 -4.87 -0.96
N GLY A 49 -10.50 -5.64 -1.45
CA GLY A 49 -10.49 -6.24 -2.80
C GLY A 49 -10.28 -7.76 -2.85
N PHE A 50 -10.25 -8.43 -1.70
CA PHE A 50 -10.18 -9.90 -1.62
C PHE A 50 -11.37 -10.60 -2.30
N ASP A 51 -12.52 -9.93 -2.39
CA ASP A 51 -13.77 -10.41 -2.99
C ASP A 51 -13.83 -10.21 -4.52
N ALA A 52 -12.80 -9.61 -5.14
CA ALA A 52 -12.71 -9.43 -6.59
C ALA A 52 -12.83 -10.77 -7.35
N SER A 53 -12.37 -11.88 -6.77
CA SER A 53 -12.52 -13.22 -7.36
C SER A 53 -13.97 -13.67 -7.50
N GLY A 54 -14.89 -13.15 -6.67
CA GLY A 54 -16.32 -13.43 -6.77
C GLY A 54 -16.96 -12.78 -8.00
N HIS A 55 -16.46 -11.61 -8.41
CA HIS A 55 -16.99 -10.84 -9.53
C HIS A 55 -16.66 -11.44 -10.91
N VAL A 56 -15.69 -12.35 -10.96
CA VAL A 56 -15.24 -13.09 -12.17
C VAL A 56 -15.55 -14.59 -12.03
N ALA A 57 -16.28 -14.98 -10.98
CA ALA A 57 -16.61 -16.38 -10.72
C ALA A 57 -17.40 -17.01 -11.88
N GLU A 58 -18.28 -16.24 -12.54
CA GLU A 58 -19.07 -16.70 -13.70
C GLU A 58 -18.20 -17.07 -14.93
N GLU A 59 -17.01 -16.48 -15.05
CA GLU A 59 -16.07 -16.71 -16.16
C GLU A 59 -15.03 -17.82 -15.83
N THR A 60 -15.10 -18.39 -14.62
CA THR A 60 -14.07 -19.30 -14.09
C THR A 60 -14.56 -20.76 -14.02
N LYS A 61 -13.80 -21.70 -14.59
CA LYS A 61 -14.08 -23.15 -14.42
C LYS A 61 -13.85 -23.56 -12.95
N ASN A 62 -14.79 -24.31 -12.37
CA ASN A 62 -14.80 -24.67 -10.95
C ASN A 62 -14.81 -23.45 -10.00
N ALA A 63 -15.71 -22.50 -10.28
CA ALA A 63 -15.84 -21.23 -9.58
C ALA A 63 -15.76 -21.32 -8.05
N ALA A 64 -16.48 -22.26 -7.42
CA ALA A 64 -16.52 -22.38 -5.96
C ALA A 64 -15.13 -22.67 -5.34
N VAL A 65 -14.38 -23.62 -5.90
CA VAL A 65 -13.06 -24.01 -5.38
C VAL A 65 -12.00 -22.97 -5.77
N SER A 66 -12.09 -22.45 -7.00
CA SER A 66 -11.13 -21.47 -7.52
C SER A 66 -11.24 -20.13 -6.79
N ALA A 67 -12.46 -19.63 -6.56
CA ALA A 67 -12.70 -18.40 -5.81
C ALA A 67 -12.22 -18.54 -4.36
N ALA A 68 -12.57 -19.64 -3.66
CA ALA A 68 -12.13 -19.86 -2.29
C ALA A 68 -10.59 -19.90 -2.16
N LYS A 69 -9.91 -20.59 -3.09
CA LYS A 69 -8.44 -20.61 -3.12
C LYS A 69 -7.85 -19.24 -3.45
N SER A 70 -8.45 -18.51 -4.37
CA SER A 70 -7.99 -17.17 -4.77
C SER A 70 -8.09 -16.18 -3.61
N ILE A 71 -9.19 -16.20 -2.86
CA ILE A 71 -9.37 -15.39 -1.65
C ILE A 71 -8.26 -15.73 -0.64
N PHE A 72 -8.11 -17.01 -0.30
CA PHE A 72 -7.13 -17.44 0.71
C PHE A 72 -5.70 -17.07 0.33
N TRP A 73 -5.25 -17.46 -0.87
CA TRP A 73 -3.89 -17.18 -1.31
C TRP A 73 -3.66 -15.70 -1.58
N GLY A 74 -4.67 -14.99 -2.09
CA GLY A 74 -4.63 -13.54 -2.30
C GLY A 74 -4.41 -12.80 -0.98
N THR A 75 -5.19 -13.12 0.06
CA THR A 75 -5.02 -12.53 1.39
C THR A 75 -3.66 -12.87 2.00
N VAL A 76 -3.21 -14.13 1.91
CA VAL A 76 -1.91 -14.55 2.47
C VAL A 76 -0.75 -13.85 1.76
N VAL A 77 -0.75 -13.80 0.43
CA VAL A 77 0.32 -13.15 -0.35
C VAL A 77 0.32 -11.64 -0.09
N SER A 78 -0.85 -11.00 -0.07
CA SER A 78 -0.95 -9.56 0.24
C SER A 78 -0.54 -9.25 1.67
N GLY A 79 -0.91 -10.09 2.64
CA GLY A 79 -0.51 -9.93 4.05
C GLY A 79 1.00 -10.07 4.24
N VAL A 80 1.61 -11.13 3.71
CA VAL A 80 3.06 -11.36 3.82
C VAL A 80 3.84 -10.31 3.04
N GLY A 81 3.41 -9.99 1.82
CA GLY A 81 4.03 -8.95 0.99
C GLY A 81 3.95 -7.58 1.65
N GLY A 82 2.79 -7.19 2.16
CA GLY A 82 2.57 -5.95 2.89
C GLY A 82 3.42 -5.87 4.16
N PHE A 83 3.49 -6.94 4.93
CA PHE A 83 4.32 -7.01 6.14
C PHE A 83 5.80 -6.74 5.86
N ILE A 84 6.36 -7.38 4.83
CA ILE A 84 7.75 -7.16 4.41
C ILE A 84 7.96 -5.70 3.97
N VAL A 85 7.04 -5.15 3.17
CA VAL A 85 7.10 -3.75 2.71
C VAL A 85 7.09 -2.79 3.89
N VAL A 86 6.18 -2.98 4.85
CA VAL A 86 6.07 -2.11 6.03
C VAL A 86 7.37 -2.12 6.84
N ILE A 87 7.96 -3.30 7.09
CA ILE A 87 9.26 -3.39 7.78
C ILE A 87 10.34 -2.62 7.01
N LEU A 88 10.42 -2.80 5.69
CA LEU A 88 11.42 -2.11 4.88
C LEU A 88 11.26 -0.58 4.98
N PHE A 89 10.02 -0.06 4.89
CA PHE A 89 9.77 1.36 5.02
C PHE A 89 10.04 1.88 6.45
N LEU A 90 9.82 1.08 7.49
CA LEU A 90 10.09 1.47 8.87
C LEU A 90 11.59 1.78 9.11
N PHE A 91 12.48 1.02 8.46
CA PHE A 91 13.92 1.24 8.53
C PHE A 91 14.45 2.28 7.53
N CYS A 92 13.74 2.46 6.40
CA CYS A 92 14.22 3.26 5.27
C CYS A 92 13.59 4.65 5.15
N ALA A 93 12.45 4.91 5.79
CA ALA A 93 11.77 6.19 5.73
C ALA A 93 12.32 7.15 6.80
N PRO A 94 12.47 8.45 6.47
CA PRO A 94 12.83 9.48 7.44
C PRO A 94 11.67 9.74 8.42
N ASP A 95 11.94 10.52 9.47
CA ASP A 95 10.94 10.88 10.47
C ASP A 95 9.74 11.60 9.87
N ALA A 96 8.59 11.47 10.54
CA ALA A 96 7.32 12.00 10.06
C ALA A 96 7.39 13.50 9.75
N ASP A 97 8.04 14.29 10.62
CA ASP A 97 8.22 15.73 10.42
C ASP A 97 9.03 16.06 9.16
N THR A 98 10.09 15.29 8.88
CA THR A 98 10.88 15.44 7.65
C THR A 98 10.05 15.04 6.44
N LEU A 99 9.27 13.97 6.54
CA LEU A 99 8.42 13.46 5.47
C LEU A 99 7.31 14.46 5.08
N PHE A 100 6.73 15.14 6.06
CA PHE A 100 5.74 16.21 5.84
C PHE A 100 6.38 17.55 5.41
N SER A 101 7.64 17.81 5.77
CA SER A 101 8.37 19.01 5.36
C SER A 101 8.63 19.09 3.85
N PHE A 102 8.57 17.96 3.14
CA PHE A 102 8.80 17.92 1.70
C PHE A 102 7.73 18.65 0.87
N GLY A 103 6.60 19.05 1.47
CA GLY A 103 5.60 19.94 0.86
C GLY A 103 4.87 19.38 -0.37
N GLY A 104 5.16 18.15 -0.77
CA GLY A 104 4.50 17.49 -1.90
C GLY A 104 3.10 17.00 -1.53
N THR A 105 2.13 17.19 -2.44
CA THR A 105 0.75 16.69 -2.30
C THR A 105 0.69 15.19 -2.03
N GLN A 106 1.69 14.45 -2.53
CA GLN A 106 1.93 13.05 -2.19
C GLN A 106 3.37 12.92 -1.67
N PRO A 107 3.58 12.62 -0.38
CA PRO A 107 4.91 12.65 0.25
C PRO A 107 5.85 11.56 -0.27
N PHE A 108 5.32 10.50 -0.89
CA PHE A 108 6.13 9.44 -1.48
C PHE A 108 6.93 9.89 -2.72
N VAL A 109 6.45 10.89 -3.47
CA VAL A 109 7.16 11.37 -4.67
C VAL A 109 8.49 12.05 -4.31
N PRO A 110 8.53 13.05 -3.42
CA PRO A 110 9.79 13.64 -2.97
C PRO A 110 10.63 12.65 -2.15
N LEU A 111 10.00 11.73 -1.40
CA LEU A 111 10.74 10.65 -0.72
C LEU A 111 11.55 9.79 -1.71
N TYR A 112 10.94 9.39 -2.84
CA TYR A 112 11.65 8.65 -3.87
C TYR A 112 12.75 9.48 -4.52
N ALA A 113 12.56 10.78 -4.69
CA ALA A 113 13.60 11.68 -5.20
C ALA A 113 14.81 11.73 -4.26
N VAL A 114 14.59 11.85 -2.95
CA VAL A 114 15.66 11.86 -1.94
C VAL A 114 16.39 10.52 -1.85
N ILE A 115 15.67 9.40 -1.92
CA ILE A 115 16.26 8.06 -1.77
C ILE A 115 16.95 7.58 -3.06
N LEU A 116 16.33 7.80 -4.22
CA LEU A 116 16.71 7.18 -5.49
C LEU A 116 17.41 8.15 -6.46
N GLY A 117 17.42 9.44 -6.15
CA GLY A 117 17.96 10.51 -6.97
C GLY A 117 17.07 10.91 -8.16
N ASP A 118 17.48 11.94 -8.89
CA ASP A 118 16.67 12.60 -9.92
C ASP A 118 16.21 11.70 -11.07
N ARG A 119 17.00 10.68 -11.42
CA ARG A 119 16.68 9.80 -12.57
C ARG A 119 15.94 8.54 -12.14
N GLY A 120 16.23 8.02 -10.95
CA GLY A 120 15.61 6.80 -10.43
C GLY A 120 14.16 7.01 -10.00
N HIS A 121 13.87 8.14 -9.33
CA HIS A 121 12.53 8.40 -8.81
C HIS A 121 11.48 8.55 -9.91
N ILE A 122 11.85 9.10 -11.07
CA ILE A 122 10.96 9.25 -12.23
C ILE A 122 10.44 7.89 -12.70
N VAL A 123 11.34 6.91 -12.84
CA VAL A 123 10.97 5.56 -13.30
C VAL A 123 10.05 4.89 -12.28
N MET A 124 10.37 4.98 -10.99
CA MET A 124 9.53 4.41 -9.94
C MET A 124 8.14 5.06 -9.90
N ASN A 125 8.09 6.38 -10.02
CA ASN A 125 6.83 7.12 -10.00
C ASN A 125 5.96 6.76 -11.21
N LEU A 126 6.55 6.60 -12.39
CA LEU A 126 5.83 6.13 -13.58
C LEU A 126 5.23 4.73 -13.36
N VAL A 127 5.99 3.80 -12.79
CA VAL A 127 5.49 2.45 -12.46
C VAL A 127 4.32 2.54 -11.47
N CYS A 128 4.44 3.35 -10.42
CA CYS A 128 3.37 3.58 -9.46
C CYS A 128 2.11 4.18 -10.11
N ILE A 129 2.27 5.19 -10.97
CA ILE A 129 1.14 5.82 -11.68
C ILE A 129 0.42 4.79 -12.55
N ILE A 130 1.16 4.00 -13.34
CA ILE A 130 0.58 2.96 -14.20
C ILE A 130 -0.18 1.92 -13.34
N ALA A 131 0.41 1.47 -12.24
CA ALA A 131 -0.22 0.52 -11.33
C ALA A 131 -1.52 1.09 -10.71
N LEU A 132 -1.52 2.36 -10.26
CA LEU A 132 -2.73 3.02 -9.76
C LEU A 132 -3.81 3.16 -10.83
N TRP A 133 -3.41 3.38 -12.08
CA TRP A 133 -4.35 3.52 -13.20
C TRP A 133 -5.05 2.19 -13.47
N PHE A 134 -4.30 1.08 -13.52
CA PHE A 134 -4.88 -0.26 -13.64
C PHE A 134 -5.79 -0.61 -12.45
N ASN A 135 -5.36 -0.31 -11.23
CA ASN A 135 -6.17 -0.55 -10.04
C ASN A 135 -7.51 0.20 -10.11
N THR A 136 -7.47 1.48 -10.47
CA THR A 136 -8.67 2.31 -10.63
C THR A 136 -9.59 1.78 -11.73
N ALA A 137 -9.04 1.36 -12.87
CA ALA A 137 -9.81 0.79 -13.97
C ALA A 137 -10.54 -0.50 -13.56
N ILE A 138 -9.88 -1.39 -12.83
CA ILE A 138 -10.48 -2.64 -12.31
C ILE A 138 -11.60 -2.32 -11.31
N ALA A 139 -11.37 -1.37 -10.39
CA ALA A 139 -12.36 -0.97 -9.40
C ALA A 139 -13.63 -0.40 -10.07
N ILE A 140 -13.47 0.45 -11.08
CA ILE A 140 -14.60 1.00 -11.85
C ILE A 140 -15.37 -0.13 -12.55
N LEU A 141 -14.66 -1.08 -13.17
CA LEU A 141 -15.30 -2.20 -13.87
C LEU A 141 -16.11 -3.08 -12.90
N ALA A 142 -15.55 -3.41 -11.73
CA ALA A 142 -16.24 -4.18 -10.70
C ALA A 142 -17.49 -3.44 -10.18
N ALA A 143 -17.37 -2.14 -9.90
CA ALA A 143 -18.49 -1.31 -9.45
C ALA A 143 -19.61 -1.25 -10.50
N SER A 144 -19.29 -1.08 -11.79
CA SER A 144 -20.29 -1.09 -12.85
C SER A 144 -21.05 -2.43 -12.95
N ARG A 145 -20.35 -3.56 -12.78
CA ARG A 145 -20.99 -4.90 -12.75
C ARG A 145 -21.98 -5.04 -11.59
N LEU A 146 -21.61 -4.57 -10.39
CA LEU A 146 -22.48 -4.59 -9.22
C LEU A 146 -23.72 -3.73 -9.42
N VAL A 147 -23.56 -2.50 -9.92
CA VAL A 147 -24.69 -1.59 -10.18
C VAL A 147 -25.66 -2.16 -11.21
N PHE A 148 -25.14 -2.78 -12.29
CA PHE A 148 -25.98 -3.43 -13.30
C PHE A 148 -26.77 -4.61 -12.72
N ALA A 149 -26.16 -5.43 -11.87
CA ALA A 149 -26.84 -6.54 -11.22
C ALA A 149 -27.96 -6.05 -10.30
N VAL A 150 -27.71 -5.02 -9.49
CA VAL A 150 -28.72 -4.42 -8.59
C VAL A 150 -29.87 -3.78 -9.37
N ALA A 151 -29.61 -3.17 -10.52
CA ALA A 151 -30.66 -2.59 -11.36
C ALA A 151 -31.52 -3.64 -12.10
N ARG A 152 -31.02 -4.88 -12.20
CA ARG A 152 -31.74 -6.00 -12.85
C ARG A 152 -32.67 -6.73 -11.87
N ASP A 153 -32.30 -6.78 -10.59
CA ASP A 153 -33.10 -7.37 -9.51
C ASP A 153 -34.24 -6.42 -9.07
#